data_AF-A0A2T6KRI6-F1
#
_entry.id   AF-A0A2T6KRI6-F1
#
_cell.length_a   1.000
_cell.length_b   1.000
_cell.length_c   1.000
_cell.angle_alpha   90.00
_cell.angle_beta   90.00
_cell.angle_gamma   90.00
#
_symmetry.space_group_name_H-M   'P 1'
#
loop_
_entity.id
_entity.type
_entity.pdbx_description
1 polymer ?
#
loop_
_entity_poly.entity_id
_entity_poly.type
_entity_poly.pdbx_seq_one_letter_code
_entity_poly.pdbx_strand_id
1 'polypeptide(L)'
;MYFFETVLSDPQALARNGLRLIHFVGLALGLGTATVLDLIVVRFFLGKTVRQSTLDVFAFCANVVSLGLLALWVSGIGFLIYYWHFDPINLTNGKIYAKIMIVLILTLNGYFIHATVLPFVKRQLGKTLFEGVSKSRQHLLITTAMVSAVSWYCPLIIANLPQLNFTVPVIQILAIYGALLAAVMVVAHVVLLARTSAQALIGQVSAQSRIRSKVHVGRPPIAQNMTDNAHPISARPRNKFVTQ
;
A
#
# COMPACT_ATOMS: atom_id res chain seq x y z
N MET A 1 -22.71 -5.45 43.20
CA MET A 1 -22.31 -4.17 43.83
C MET A 1 -20.79 -4.03 43.92
N TYR A 2 -20.04 -5.02 44.41
CA TYR A 2 -18.57 -4.94 44.55
C TYR A 2 -17.76 -4.54 43.31
N PHE A 3 -18.14 -4.98 42.10
CA PHE A 3 -17.39 -4.63 40.88
C PHE A 3 -17.43 -3.12 40.57
N PHE A 4 -18.62 -2.51 40.62
CA PHE A 4 -18.78 -1.08 40.35
C PHE A 4 -18.13 -0.22 41.43
N GLU A 5 -18.21 -0.62 42.71
CA GLU A 5 -17.51 0.08 43.80
C GLU A 5 -15.99 0.00 43.64
N THR A 6 -15.45 -1.16 43.27
CA THR A 6 -14.00 -1.33 43.03
C THR A 6 -13.51 -0.58 41.80
N VAL A 7 -14.34 -0.46 40.76
CA VAL A 7 -14.01 0.29 39.54
C VAL A 7 -14.09 1.81 39.78
N LEU A 8 -15.03 2.26 40.63
CA LEU A 8 -15.22 3.68 40.96
C LEU A 8 -14.31 4.16 42.09
N SER A 9 -13.70 3.26 42.87
CA SER A 9 -12.84 3.61 44.00
C SER A 9 -11.49 4.25 43.60
N ASP A 10 -11.04 4.06 42.35
CA ASP A 10 -9.85 4.74 41.81
C ASP A 10 -10.16 5.43 40.47
N PRO A 11 -10.69 6.68 40.54
CA PRO A 11 -11.01 7.46 39.34
C PRO A 11 -9.79 7.70 38.42
N GLN A 12 -8.57 7.74 38.96
CA GLN A 12 -7.36 7.98 38.18
C GLN A 12 -6.97 6.74 37.38
N ALA A 13 -6.99 5.56 38.00
CA ALA A 13 -6.77 4.30 37.29
C ALA A 13 -7.84 4.07 36.22
N LEU A 14 -9.11 4.38 36.53
CA LEU A 14 -10.20 4.29 35.56
C LEU A 14 -9.96 5.20 34.35
N ALA A 15 -9.61 6.47 34.57
CA ALA A 15 -9.30 7.42 33.50
C ALA A 15 -8.13 6.92 32.64
N ARG A 16 -7.01 6.52 33.26
CA ARG A 16 -5.83 6.01 32.57
C ARG A 16 -6.14 4.76 31.74
N ASN A 17 -6.87 3.81 32.29
CA ASN A 17 -7.23 2.57 31.61
C ASN A 17 -8.23 2.81 30.47
N GLY A 18 -9.21 3.69 30.68
CA GLY A 18 -10.15 4.13 29.63
C GLY A 18 -9.43 4.79 28.46
N LEU A 19 -8.49 5.70 28.73
CA LEU A 19 -7.65 6.33 27.69
C LEU A 19 -6.84 5.28 26.91
N ARG A 20 -6.22 4.32 27.59
CA ARG A 20 -5.48 3.21 26.95
C ARG A 20 -6.38 2.37 26.05
N LEU A 21 -7.58 2.03 26.52
CA LEU A 21 -8.54 1.25 25.75
C LEU A 21 -8.99 1.99 24.48
N ILE A 22 -9.42 3.24 24.60
CA ILE A 22 -9.85 4.06 23.46
C ILE A 22 -8.69 4.22 22.47
N HIS A 23 -7.48 4.51 22.96
CA HIS A 23 -6.29 4.64 22.13
C HIS A 23 -5.97 3.35 21.37
N PHE A 24 -6.03 2.20 22.05
CA PHE A 24 -5.77 0.90 21.45
C PHE A 24 -6.83 0.52 20.41
N VAL A 25 -8.11 0.77 20.69
CA VAL A 25 -9.20 0.58 19.72
C VAL A 25 -9.01 1.48 18.50
N GLY A 26 -8.68 2.76 18.72
CA GLY A 26 -8.36 3.71 17.65
C GLY A 26 -7.18 3.25 16.81
N LEU A 27 -6.12 2.73 17.45
CA LEU A 27 -4.96 2.15 16.77
C LEU A 27 -5.36 0.92 15.95
N ALA A 28 -6.10 -0.03 16.52
CA ALA A 28 -6.50 -1.26 15.84
C ALA A 28 -7.38 -0.98 14.61
N LEU A 29 -8.37 -0.09 14.75
CA LEU A 29 -9.22 0.34 13.65
C LEU A 29 -8.42 1.10 12.58
N GLY A 30 -7.59 2.06 13.00
CA GLY A 30 -6.80 2.90 12.11
C GLY A 30 -5.73 2.13 11.37
N LEU A 31 -4.77 1.54 12.08
CA LEU A 31 -3.65 0.77 11.53
C LEU A 31 -4.17 -0.41 10.70
N GLY A 32 -5.05 -1.24 11.26
CA GLY A 32 -5.54 -2.44 10.56
C GLY A 32 -6.23 -2.11 9.25
N THR A 33 -7.07 -1.07 9.25
CA THR A 33 -7.76 -0.64 8.02
C THR A 33 -6.82 0.06 7.05
N ALA A 34 -5.85 0.84 7.54
CA ALA A 34 -4.82 1.45 6.69
C ALA A 34 -3.97 0.39 5.99
N THR A 35 -3.59 -0.69 6.69
CA THR A 35 -2.90 -1.83 6.09
C THR A 35 -3.74 -2.45 4.97
N VAL A 36 -5.06 -2.60 5.14
CA VAL A 36 -5.95 -3.09 4.08
C VAL A 36 -5.95 -2.15 2.87
N LEU A 37 -6.01 -0.83 3.08
CA LEU A 37 -5.92 0.16 1.99
C LEU A 37 -4.58 0.06 1.25
N ASP A 38 -3.47 -0.02 1.98
CA ASP A 38 -2.14 -0.15 1.40
C ASP A 38 -2.03 -1.43 0.57
N LEU A 39 -2.59 -2.55 1.03
CA LEU A 39 -2.66 -3.81 0.27
C LEU A 39 -3.55 -3.70 -0.99
N ILE A 40 -4.64 -2.93 -0.93
CA ILE A 40 -5.47 -2.63 -2.12
C ILE A 40 -4.66 -1.82 -3.14
N VAL A 41 -3.90 -0.81 -2.69
CA VAL A 41 -3.00 -0.04 -3.57
C VAL A 41 -1.94 -0.93 -4.20
N VAL A 42 -1.33 -1.83 -3.42
CA VAL A 42 -0.37 -2.83 -3.93
C VAL A 42 -1.05 -3.75 -4.95
N ARG A 43 -2.27 -4.21 -4.71
CA ARG A 43 -3.03 -5.03 -5.66
C ARG A 43 -3.25 -4.30 -6.99
N PHE A 44 -3.54 -3.01 -6.96
CA PHE A 44 -3.65 -2.19 -8.15
C PHE A 44 -2.30 -1.96 -8.84
N PHE A 45 -1.23 -1.79 -8.06
CA PHE A 45 0.16 -1.72 -8.54
C PHE A 45 0.59 -3.00 -9.27
N LEU A 46 0.03 -4.15 -8.90
CA LEU A 46 0.22 -5.43 -9.59
C LEU A 46 -0.61 -5.56 -10.90
N GLY A 47 -1.18 -4.46 -11.41
CA GLY A 47 -1.84 -4.41 -12.72
C GLY A 47 -3.29 -4.87 -12.72
N LYS A 48 -3.93 -4.98 -11.55
CA LYS A 48 -5.36 -5.33 -11.49
C LYS A 48 -6.23 -4.09 -11.78
N THR A 49 -7.33 -4.31 -12.48
CA THR A 49 -8.28 -3.24 -12.84
C THR A 49 -9.03 -2.74 -11.61
N VAL A 50 -9.27 -1.42 -11.59
CA VAL A 50 -10.06 -0.76 -10.55
C VAL A 50 -11.54 -1.06 -10.82
N ARG A 51 -12.17 -1.80 -9.91
CA ARG A 51 -13.59 -2.13 -9.95
C ARG A 51 -14.37 -1.25 -8.98
N GLN A 52 -15.65 -1.00 -9.27
CA GLN A 52 -16.52 -0.21 -8.40
C GLN A 52 -16.59 -0.77 -6.98
N SER A 53 -16.75 -2.09 -6.84
CA SER A 53 -16.78 -2.76 -5.53
C SER A 53 -15.50 -2.54 -4.72
N THR A 54 -14.33 -2.42 -5.37
CA THR A 54 -13.07 -2.14 -4.69
C THR A 54 -12.95 -0.67 -4.31
N LEU A 55 -13.51 0.25 -5.11
CA LEU A 55 -13.58 1.67 -4.77
C LEU A 55 -14.48 1.94 -3.57
N ASP A 56 -15.62 1.26 -3.49
CA ASP A 56 -16.56 1.42 -2.37
C ASP A 56 -15.91 0.94 -1.06
N VAL A 57 -15.24 -0.21 -1.10
CA VAL A 57 -14.43 -0.70 0.03
C VAL A 57 -13.31 0.28 0.37
N PHE A 58 -12.60 0.82 -0.63
CA PHE A 58 -11.53 1.79 -0.41
C PHE A 58 -12.05 3.06 0.29
N ALA A 59 -13.18 3.61 -0.16
CA ALA A 59 -13.78 4.80 0.44
C ALA A 59 -14.28 4.53 1.87
N PHE A 60 -14.94 3.39 2.09
CA PHE A 60 -15.36 2.97 3.43
C PHE A 60 -14.16 2.82 4.37
N CYS A 61 -13.13 2.09 3.95
CA CYS A 61 -11.92 1.90 4.73
C CYS A 61 -11.21 3.23 5.03
N ALA A 62 -11.14 4.16 4.08
CA ALA A 62 -10.57 5.48 4.31
C ALA A 62 -11.31 6.28 5.40
N ASN A 63 -12.65 6.14 5.48
CA ASN A 63 -13.44 6.75 6.56
C ASN A 63 -13.19 6.08 7.91
N VAL A 64 -13.06 4.74 7.95
CA VAL A 64 -12.71 4.01 9.17
C VAL A 64 -11.32 4.40 9.67
N VAL A 65 -10.35 4.60 8.77
CA VAL A 65 -9.02 5.13 9.11
C VAL A 65 -9.13 6.52 9.75
N SER A 66 -9.95 7.41 9.17
CA SER A 66 -10.20 8.74 9.75
C SER A 66 -10.81 8.66 11.15
N LEU A 67 -11.75 7.72 11.39
CA LEU A 67 -12.33 7.50 12.71
C LEU A 67 -11.30 6.98 13.71
N GLY A 68 -10.46 6.02 13.31
CA GLY A 68 -9.35 5.53 14.14
C GLY A 68 -8.37 6.65 14.49
N LEU A 69 -8.03 7.51 13.53
CA LEU A 69 -7.16 8.65 13.74
C LEU A 69 -7.78 9.71 14.68
N LEU A 70 -9.08 9.96 14.56
CA LEU A 70 -9.82 10.82 15.50
C LEU A 70 -9.74 10.26 16.93
N ALA A 71 -9.96 8.95 17.10
CA ALA A 71 -9.85 8.29 18.40
C ALA A 71 -8.43 8.39 18.98
N LEU A 72 -7.39 8.29 18.14
CA LEU A 72 -6.00 8.50 18.55
C LEU A 72 -5.72 9.93 19.00
N TRP A 73 -6.27 10.94 18.30
CA TRP A 73 -6.13 12.34 18.70
C TRP A 73 -6.84 12.62 20.03
N VAL A 74 -8.09 12.21 20.16
CA VAL A 74 -8.88 12.43 21.38
C VAL A 74 -8.20 11.77 22.58
N SER A 75 -7.82 10.49 22.46
CA SER A 75 -7.13 9.78 23.53
C SER A 75 -5.70 10.29 23.77
N GLY A 76 -4.98 10.70 22.74
CA GLY A 76 -3.63 11.26 22.83
C GLY A 76 -3.61 12.60 23.58
N ILE A 77 -4.53 13.50 23.26
CA ILE A 77 -4.74 14.75 24.00
C ILE A 77 -5.16 14.43 25.45
N GLY A 78 -6.06 13.45 25.63
CA GLY A 78 -6.44 12.97 26.95
C GLY A 78 -5.24 12.50 27.79
N PHE A 79 -4.29 11.77 27.19
CA PHE A 79 -3.04 11.39 27.86
C PHE A 79 -2.19 12.61 28.24
N LEU A 80 -2.08 13.62 27.39
CA LEU A 80 -1.33 14.84 27.72
C LEU A 80 -1.94 15.58 28.90
N ILE A 81 -3.27 15.72 28.92
CA ILE A 81 -4.00 16.33 30.05
C ILE A 81 -3.81 15.49 31.33
N TYR A 82 -3.90 14.16 31.22
CA TYR A 82 -3.66 13.25 32.33
C TYR A 82 -2.24 13.39 32.88
N TYR A 83 -1.22 13.37 32.02
CA TYR A 83 0.18 13.51 32.45
C TYR A 83 0.43 14.86 33.10
N TRP A 84 -0.16 15.95 32.60
CA TRP A 84 -0.03 17.27 33.21
C TRP A 84 -0.48 17.29 34.68
N HIS A 85 -1.55 16.58 35.03
CA HIS A 85 -2.12 16.62 36.38
C HIS A 85 -1.60 15.52 37.31
N PHE A 86 -1.34 14.32 36.78
CA PHE A 86 -1.10 13.12 37.61
C PHE A 86 0.28 12.52 37.45
N ASP A 87 1.00 12.78 36.35
CA ASP A 87 2.31 12.17 36.08
C ASP A 87 3.16 13.06 35.14
N PRO A 88 3.57 14.26 35.61
CA PRO A 88 4.16 15.29 34.76
C PRO A 88 5.55 14.90 34.27
N ILE A 89 6.25 13.99 34.95
CA ILE A 89 7.56 13.51 34.51
C ILE A 89 7.45 12.90 33.11
N ASN A 90 6.34 12.22 32.76
CA ASN A 90 6.13 11.68 31.41
C ASN A 90 6.19 12.74 30.32
N LEU A 91 5.80 13.99 30.59
CA LEU A 91 5.86 15.09 29.61
C LEU A 91 7.30 15.49 29.26
N THR A 92 8.31 15.00 29.98
CA THR A 92 9.72 15.18 29.61
C THR A 92 10.22 14.07 28.66
N ASN A 93 9.44 13.02 28.45
CA ASN A 93 9.84 11.88 27.63
C ASN A 93 9.76 12.21 26.13
N GLY A 94 10.92 12.27 25.48
CA GLY A 94 11.05 12.54 24.04
C GLY A 94 10.18 11.65 23.14
N LYS A 95 9.85 10.43 23.59
CA LYS A 95 8.94 9.53 22.86
C LYS A 95 7.54 10.11 22.66
N ILE A 96 7.01 10.82 23.64
CA ILE A 96 5.64 11.34 23.56
C ILE A 96 5.56 12.34 22.41
N TYR A 97 6.49 13.28 22.36
CA TYR A 97 6.57 14.26 21.27
C TYR A 97 6.84 13.61 19.92
N ALA A 98 7.70 12.59 19.85
CA ALA A 98 7.92 11.85 18.61
C ALA A 98 6.63 11.21 18.09
N LYS A 99 5.83 10.57 18.96
CA LYS A 99 4.53 10.00 18.59
C LYS A 99 3.57 11.08 18.09
N ILE A 100 3.48 12.22 18.77
CA ILE A 100 2.61 13.34 18.34
C ILE A 100 3.02 13.84 16.95
N MET A 101 4.31 14.05 16.71
CA MET A 101 4.81 14.51 15.41
C MET A 101 4.52 13.50 14.30
N ILE A 102 4.67 12.21 14.55
CA ILE A 102 4.34 11.17 13.57
C ILE A 102 2.83 11.11 13.31
N VAL A 103 1.99 11.22 14.35
CA VAL A 103 0.52 11.28 14.20
C VAL A 103 0.09 12.54 13.44
N LEU A 104 0.77 13.68 13.59
CA LEU A 104 0.56 14.88 12.77
C LEU A 104 0.86 14.61 11.29
N ILE A 105 2.02 14.01 10.98
CA ILE A 105 2.37 13.62 9.60
C ILE A 105 1.31 12.67 9.02
N LEU A 106 0.87 11.70 9.82
CA LEU A 106 -0.17 10.76 9.45
C LEU A 106 -1.50 11.46 9.16
N THR A 107 -1.84 12.49 9.93
CA THR A 107 -3.06 13.30 9.73
C THR A 107 -3.01 14.10 8.44
N LEU A 108 -1.88 14.75 8.16
CA LEU A 108 -1.68 15.46 6.90
C LEU A 108 -1.74 14.52 5.71
N ASN A 109 -1.13 13.33 5.82
CA ASN A 109 -1.19 12.31 4.79
C ASN A 109 -2.62 11.76 4.58
N GLY A 110 -3.36 11.51 5.67
CA GLY A 110 -4.75 11.09 5.62
C GLY A 110 -5.65 12.11 4.92
N TYR A 111 -5.49 13.40 5.25
CA TYR A 111 -6.16 14.48 4.54
C TYR A 111 -5.82 14.48 3.05
N PHE A 112 -4.53 14.32 2.70
CA PHE A 112 -4.08 14.24 1.32
C PHE A 112 -4.70 13.05 0.56
N ILE A 113 -4.85 11.90 1.21
CA ILE A 113 -5.51 10.72 0.64
C ILE A 113 -6.96 11.04 0.28
N HIS A 114 -7.71 11.64 1.20
CA HIS A 114 -9.12 11.99 0.99
C HIS A 114 -9.30 13.07 -0.09
N ALA A 115 -8.45 14.10 -0.07
CA ALA A 115 -8.56 15.24 -0.99
C ALA A 115 -8.05 14.93 -2.40
N THR A 116 -7.01 14.10 -2.54
CA THR A 116 -6.31 13.91 -3.82
C THR A 116 -6.36 12.48 -4.33
N VAL A 117 -6.00 11.50 -3.50
CA VAL A 117 -5.87 10.10 -3.93
C VAL A 117 -7.24 9.48 -4.21
N LEU A 118 -8.21 9.63 -3.30
CA LEU A 118 -9.56 9.08 -3.46
C LEU A 118 -10.25 9.55 -4.75
N PRO A 119 -10.33 10.87 -5.04
CA PRO A 119 -10.88 11.35 -6.29
C PRO A 119 -10.11 10.85 -7.52
N PHE A 120 -8.78 10.71 -7.41
CA PHE A 120 -7.96 10.18 -8.48
C PHE A 120 -8.27 8.71 -8.78
N VAL A 121 -8.31 7.84 -7.76
CA VAL A 121 -8.58 6.40 -7.96
C VAL A 121 -10.00 6.20 -8.52
N LYS A 122 -10.97 7.03 -8.12
CA LYS A 122 -12.32 7.03 -8.72
C LYS A 122 -12.31 7.30 -10.23
N ARG A 123 -11.43 8.21 -10.70
CA ARG A 123 -11.26 8.51 -12.15
C ARG A 123 -10.61 7.36 -12.93
N GLN A 124 -10.02 6.37 -12.25
CA GLN A 124 -9.40 5.18 -12.86
C GLN A 124 -10.35 3.98 -12.95
N LEU A 125 -11.65 4.16 -12.68
CA LEU A 125 -12.63 3.08 -12.78
C LEU A 125 -12.58 2.40 -14.16
N GLY A 126 -12.51 1.07 -14.16
CA GLY A 126 -12.41 0.25 -15.37
C GLY A 126 -11.01 0.15 -15.98
N LYS A 127 -10.04 0.92 -15.49
CA LYS A 127 -8.64 0.93 -15.95
C LYS A 127 -7.71 0.30 -14.92
N THR A 128 -6.48 0.02 -15.32
CA THR A 128 -5.42 -0.22 -14.32
C THR A 128 -5.04 1.11 -13.66
N LEU A 129 -4.59 1.09 -12.40
CA LEU A 129 -4.35 2.33 -11.63
C LEU A 129 -3.38 3.32 -12.29
N PHE A 130 -2.46 2.83 -13.11
CA PHE A 130 -1.42 3.64 -13.77
C PHE A 130 -1.64 3.85 -15.27
N GLU A 131 -2.76 3.38 -15.81
CA GLU A 131 -3.08 3.50 -17.21
C GLU A 131 -3.31 4.96 -17.62
N GLY A 132 -2.49 5.48 -18.53
CA GLY A 132 -2.59 6.89 -18.95
C GLY A 132 -2.25 7.90 -17.83
N VAL A 133 -1.58 7.45 -16.77
CA VAL A 133 -1.20 8.30 -15.63
C VAL A 133 0.23 8.79 -15.78
N SER A 134 0.45 10.09 -15.61
CA SER A 134 1.79 10.68 -15.65
C SER A 134 2.70 10.10 -14.56
N LYS A 135 4.00 10.00 -14.84
CA LYS A 135 4.99 9.47 -13.89
C LYS A 135 4.95 10.18 -12.55
N SER A 136 4.87 11.52 -12.57
CA SER A 136 4.77 12.33 -11.35
C SER A 136 3.59 11.92 -10.46
N ARG A 137 2.42 11.62 -11.04
CA ARG A 137 1.26 11.14 -10.27
C ARG A 137 1.45 9.73 -9.74
N GLN A 138 2.12 8.84 -10.48
CA GLN A 138 2.45 7.50 -9.98
C GLN A 138 3.37 7.58 -8.75
N HIS A 139 4.41 8.41 -8.83
CA HIS A 139 5.32 8.68 -7.72
C HIS A 139 4.56 9.24 -6.51
N LEU A 140 3.69 10.23 -6.72
CA LEU A 140 2.86 10.82 -5.67
C LEU A 140 2.03 9.76 -4.92
N LEU A 141 1.33 8.89 -5.64
CA LEU A 141 0.49 7.83 -5.05
C LEU A 141 1.32 6.84 -4.22
N ILE A 142 2.49 6.44 -4.73
CA ILE A 142 3.39 5.53 -4.02
C ILE A 142 3.95 6.21 -2.76
N THR A 143 4.40 7.46 -2.87
CA THR A 143 4.89 8.23 -1.73
C THR A 143 3.84 8.33 -0.64
N THR A 144 2.60 8.68 -0.98
CA THR A 144 1.48 8.74 -0.02
C THR A 144 1.22 7.41 0.67
N ALA A 145 1.29 6.29 -0.06
CA ALA A 145 1.14 4.95 0.52
C ALA A 145 2.32 4.60 1.45
N MET A 146 3.56 4.94 1.09
CA MET A 146 4.72 4.66 1.94
C MET A 146 4.72 5.50 3.22
N VAL A 147 4.32 6.78 3.14
CA VAL A 147 4.12 7.62 4.33
C VAL A 147 3.06 7.01 5.24
N SER A 148 1.92 6.57 4.68
CA SER A 148 0.85 5.90 5.43
C SER A 148 1.40 4.69 6.20
N ALA A 149 1.98 3.72 5.49
CA ALA A 149 2.48 2.49 6.09
C ALA A 149 3.49 2.77 7.23
N VAL A 150 4.54 3.54 6.96
CA VAL A 150 5.60 3.78 7.97
C VAL A 150 5.06 4.57 9.17
N SER A 151 4.21 5.57 8.95
CA SER A 151 3.67 6.44 10.02
C SER A 151 2.69 5.73 10.94
N TRP A 152 2.02 4.67 10.47
CA TRP A 152 1.16 3.84 11.31
C TRP A 152 1.95 2.85 12.17
N TYR A 153 2.96 2.18 11.61
CA TYR A 153 3.73 1.16 12.34
C TYR A 153 4.79 1.76 13.28
N CYS A 154 5.39 2.90 12.94
CA CYS A 154 6.49 3.46 13.72
C CYS A 154 6.10 3.84 15.16
N PRO A 155 4.99 4.57 15.42
CA PRO A 155 4.54 4.86 16.78
C PRO A 155 4.20 3.61 17.60
N LEU A 156 3.65 2.57 16.96
CA LEU A 156 3.38 1.28 17.58
C LEU A 156 4.68 0.61 18.05
N ILE A 157 5.72 0.59 17.21
CA ILE A 157 7.02 0.01 17.57
C ILE A 157 7.65 0.81 18.71
N ILE A 158 7.74 2.14 18.58
CA ILE A 158 8.33 3.02 19.61
C ILE A 158 7.59 2.90 20.96
N ALA A 159 6.28 2.68 20.93
CA ALA A 159 5.48 2.47 22.14
C ALA A 159 5.90 1.22 22.93
N ASN A 160 6.39 0.18 22.25
CA ASN A 160 6.75 -1.12 22.86
C ASN A 160 8.24 -1.26 23.21
N LEU A 161 9.05 -0.22 23.02
CA LEU A 161 10.50 -0.26 23.28
C LEU A 161 10.86 0.47 24.57
N PRO A 162 10.73 -0.11 25.78
CA PRO A 162 10.93 0.61 27.04
C PRO A 162 12.33 1.25 27.15
N GLN A 163 13.33 0.72 26.45
CA GLN A 163 14.72 1.19 26.47
C GLN A 163 14.88 2.65 26.02
N LEU A 164 13.95 3.20 25.23
CA LEU A 164 14.05 4.60 24.80
C LEU A 164 13.37 5.58 25.78
N ASN A 165 12.74 5.09 26.86
CA ASN A 165 12.01 5.95 27.81
C ASN A 165 12.99 6.88 28.52
N PHE A 166 12.80 8.20 28.42
CA PHE A 166 13.62 9.22 29.07
C PHE A 166 15.11 9.25 28.67
N THR A 167 15.57 8.31 27.83
CA THR A 167 16.98 8.20 27.42
C THR A 167 17.23 8.83 26.06
N VAL A 168 16.32 8.65 25.10
CA VAL A 168 16.57 9.04 23.70
C VAL A 168 15.87 10.36 23.38
N PRO A 169 16.60 11.38 22.89
CA PRO A 169 16.02 12.66 22.48
C PRO A 169 15.02 12.52 21.33
N VAL A 170 13.99 13.38 21.32
CA VAL A 170 12.94 13.40 20.28
C VAL A 170 13.51 13.47 18.87
N ILE A 171 14.54 14.30 18.66
CA ILE A 171 15.16 14.51 17.34
C ILE A 171 15.81 13.22 16.82
N GLN A 172 16.43 12.41 17.69
CA GLN A 172 17.03 11.14 17.27
C GLN A 172 15.95 10.13 16.84
N ILE A 173 14.83 10.06 17.56
CA ILE A 173 13.70 9.20 17.19
C ILE A 173 13.12 9.63 15.83
N LEU A 174 12.94 10.94 15.62
CA LEU A 174 12.43 11.48 14.36
C LEU A 174 13.42 11.32 13.21
N ALA A 175 14.73 11.39 13.46
CA ALA A 175 15.76 11.12 12.46
C ALA A 175 15.73 9.65 12.00
N ILE A 176 15.59 8.71 12.93
CA ILE A 176 15.44 7.28 12.62
C ILE A 176 14.15 7.04 11.81
N TYR A 177 13.03 7.64 12.24
CA TYR A 177 11.78 7.60 11.49
C TYR A 177 11.95 8.14 10.06
N GLY A 178 12.60 9.30 9.89
CA GLY A 178 12.87 9.91 8.59
C GLY A 178 13.78 9.04 7.72
N ALA A 179 14.82 8.45 8.29
CA ALA A 179 15.72 7.53 7.59
C ALA A 179 15.01 6.25 7.14
N LEU A 180 14.17 5.66 8.00
CA LEU A 180 13.35 4.50 7.66
C LEU A 180 12.37 4.82 6.54
N LEU A 181 11.69 5.96 6.63
CA LEU A 181 10.76 6.43 5.61
C LEU A 181 11.48 6.64 4.27
N ALA A 182 12.64 7.30 4.28
CA ALA A 182 13.46 7.51 3.09
C ALA A 182 13.91 6.18 2.46
N ALA A 183 14.37 5.22 3.27
CA ALA A 183 14.78 3.90 2.79
C ALA A 183 13.61 3.16 2.10
N VAL A 184 12.44 3.14 2.73
CA VAL A 184 11.23 2.52 2.15
C VAL A 184 10.81 3.23 0.86
N MET A 185 10.87 4.57 0.83
CA MET A 185 10.59 5.35 -0.37
C MET A 185 11.54 5.00 -1.52
N VAL A 186 12.85 4.95 -1.26
CA VAL A 186 13.86 4.58 -2.26
C VAL A 186 13.56 3.21 -2.85
N VAL A 187 13.32 2.20 -2.01
CA VAL A 187 13.00 0.84 -2.48
C VAL A 187 11.74 0.85 -3.34
N ALA A 188 10.66 1.49 -2.89
CA ALA A 188 9.41 1.54 -3.65
C ALA A 188 9.56 2.24 -5.01
N HIS A 189 10.36 3.31 -5.05
CA HIS A 189 10.63 4.06 -6.28
C HIS A 189 11.51 3.28 -7.26
N VAL A 190 12.54 2.58 -6.77
CA VAL A 190 13.36 1.69 -7.58
C VAL A 190 12.51 0.58 -8.20
N VAL A 191 11.59 -0.02 -7.44
CA VAL A 191 10.66 -1.03 -7.93
C VAL A 191 9.72 -0.46 -9.01
N LEU A 192 9.18 0.75 -8.83
CA LEU A 192 8.37 1.42 -9.85
C LEU A 192 9.18 1.64 -11.14
N LEU A 193 10.39 2.19 -11.03
CA LEU A 193 11.26 2.43 -12.18
C LEU A 193 11.55 1.14 -12.94
N ALA A 194 12.00 0.09 -12.24
CA ALA A 194 12.30 -1.21 -12.82
C ALA A 194 11.11 -1.81 -13.58
N ARG A 195 9.89 -1.72 -13.02
CA ARG A 195 8.66 -2.16 -13.70
C ARG A 195 8.40 -1.39 -14.99
N THR A 196 8.56 -0.07 -14.94
CA THR A 196 8.26 0.75 -16.11
C THR A 196 9.27 0.54 -17.24
N SER A 197 10.53 0.29 -16.91
CA SER A 197 11.56 -0.11 -17.88
C SER A 197 11.27 -1.48 -18.49
N ALA A 198 10.87 -2.46 -17.68
CA ALA A 198 10.51 -3.80 -18.16
C ALA A 198 9.31 -3.76 -19.12
N GLN A 199 8.28 -2.97 -18.81
CA GLN A 199 7.11 -2.79 -19.68
C GLN A 199 7.48 -2.14 -21.02
N ALA A 200 8.37 -1.14 -21.01
CA ALA A 200 8.85 -0.50 -22.23
C ALA A 200 9.62 -1.48 -23.12
N LEU A 201 10.47 -2.33 -22.53
CA LEU A 201 11.23 -3.35 -23.26
C LEU A 201 10.32 -4.40 -23.92
N ILE A 202 9.34 -4.93 -23.18
CA ILE A 202 8.37 -5.90 -23.72
C ILE A 202 7.57 -5.26 -24.86
N GLY A 203 7.16 -3.99 -24.71
CA GLY A 203 6.48 -3.21 -25.75
C GLY A 203 7.29 -3.14 -27.04
N GLN A 204 8.58 -2.80 -26.95
CA GLN A 204 9.48 -2.71 -28.11
C GLN A 204 9.66 -4.06 -28.81
N VAL A 205 9.89 -5.15 -28.05
CA VAL A 205 10.04 -6.50 -28.60
C VAL A 205 8.76 -6.95 -29.32
N SER A 206 7.60 -6.70 -28.72
CA SER A 206 6.31 -7.04 -29.33
C SER A 206 6.04 -6.25 -30.63
N ALA A 207 6.41 -4.97 -30.68
CA ALA A 207 6.30 -4.13 -31.86
C ALA A 207 7.21 -4.61 -33.00
N GLN A 208 8.47 -4.95 -32.70
CA GLN A 208 9.41 -5.52 -33.68
C GLN A 208 8.91 -6.86 -34.24
N SER A 209 8.35 -7.73 -33.40
CA SER A 209 7.79 -9.02 -33.85
C SER A 209 6.62 -8.84 -34.83
N ARG A 210 5.72 -7.87 -34.57
CA ARG A 210 4.60 -7.55 -35.47
C ARG A 210 5.09 -7.02 -36.81
N ILE A 211 6.09 -6.14 -36.83
CA ILE A 211 6.69 -5.62 -38.07
C ILE A 211 7.29 -6.78 -38.88
N ARG A 212 8.08 -7.65 -38.24
CA ARG A 212 8.71 -8.80 -38.91
C ARG A 212 7.69 -9.76 -39.49
N SER A 213 6.57 -10.01 -38.80
CA SER A 213 5.49 -10.86 -39.31
C SER A 213 4.80 -10.28 -40.55
N LYS A 214 4.53 -8.96 -40.58
CA LYS A 214 3.94 -8.29 -41.75
C LYS A 214 4.86 -8.31 -42.97
N VAL A 215 6.17 -8.15 -42.75
CA VAL A 215 7.17 -8.22 -43.83
C VAL A 215 7.23 -9.62 -44.46
N HIS A 216 6.97 -10.69 -43.70
CA HIS A 216 6.99 -12.05 -44.22
C HIS A 216 5.71 -12.43 -44.99
N VAL A 217 4.55 -11.91 -44.59
CA VAL A 217 3.25 -12.14 -45.28
C VAL A 217 3.15 -11.34 -46.60
N GLY A 218 3.89 -10.23 -46.72
CA GLY A 218 3.93 -9.42 -47.95
C GLY A 218 4.87 -9.93 -49.05
N ARG A 219 5.55 -11.08 -48.88
CA ARG A 219 6.30 -11.68 -49.99
C ARG A 219 5.31 -12.33 -50.96
N PRO A 220 5.29 -11.95 -52.26
CA PRO A 220 4.50 -12.67 -53.25
C PRO A 220 4.92 -14.15 -53.23
N PRO A 221 4.00 -15.09 -53.51
CA PRO A 221 4.35 -16.50 -53.59
C PRO A 221 5.49 -16.61 -54.59
N ILE A 222 6.64 -17.10 -54.12
CA ILE A 222 7.72 -17.52 -55.00
C ILE A 222 7.07 -18.59 -55.87
N ALA A 223 6.84 -18.27 -57.14
CA ALA A 223 6.38 -19.23 -58.13
C ALA A 223 7.38 -20.39 -58.07
N GLN A 224 6.98 -21.49 -57.43
CA GLN A 224 7.68 -22.75 -57.52
C GLN A 224 7.64 -23.11 -59.00
N ASN A 225 8.77 -22.97 -59.67
CA ASN A 225 8.96 -23.45 -61.02
C ASN A 225 8.59 -24.94 -61.04
N MET A 226 7.40 -25.20 -61.58
CA MET A 226 6.99 -26.49 -62.09
C MET A 226 7.88 -26.81 -63.28
N THR A 227 8.95 -27.54 -63.03
CA THR A 227 9.54 -28.41 -64.05
C THR A 227 9.58 -29.83 -63.51
N ASP A 228 8.99 -30.70 -64.33
CA ASP A 228 9.37 -32.09 -64.52
C ASP A 228 8.78 -33.20 -63.63
N ASN A 229 7.80 -33.84 -64.27
CA ASN A 229 7.85 -35.23 -64.72
C ASN A 229 7.02 -36.25 -63.95
N ALA A 230 6.05 -36.75 -64.72
CA ALA A 230 5.17 -37.85 -64.42
C ALA A 230 5.95 -39.17 -64.23
N HIS A 231 5.54 -39.93 -63.22
CA HIS A 231 5.60 -41.39 -63.27
C HIS A 231 4.40 -41.98 -62.51
N PRO A 232 3.56 -42.84 -63.14
CA PRO A 232 2.51 -43.58 -62.48
C PRO A 232 2.98 -45.01 -62.22
N ILE A 233 3.08 -45.45 -60.96
CA ILE A 233 3.23 -46.88 -60.63
C ILE A 233 2.35 -47.26 -59.41
N SER A 234 1.28 -47.97 -59.75
CA SER A 234 0.58 -49.07 -59.04
C SER A 234 0.56 -49.16 -57.51
N ALA A 235 -0.65 -49.02 -56.97
CA ALA A 235 -1.47 -50.05 -56.29
C ALA A 235 -0.90 -51.00 -55.19
N ARG A 236 -1.68 -51.03 -54.08
CA ARG A 236 -1.94 -52.09 -53.06
C ARG A 236 -1.01 -52.18 -51.81
N PRO A 237 -1.47 -52.81 -50.70
CA PRO A 237 -2.79 -52.78 -50.08
C PRO A 237 -2.77 -52.57 -48.54
N ARG A 238 -3.96 -52.24 -48.04
CA ARG A 238 -4.52 -52.42 -46.69
C ARG A 238 -3.84 -53.54 -45.86
N ASN A 239 -3.35 -53.21 -44.66
CA ASN A 239 -3.18 -54.20 -43.59
C ASN A 239 -3.77 -53.69 -42.26
N LYS A 240 -4.71 -54.49 -41.75
CA LYS A 240 -5.29 -54.43 -40.39
C LYS A 240 -4.36 -55.20 -39.44
N PHE A 241 -4.10 -54.71 -38.23
CA PHE A 241 -3.80 -55.44 -36.97
C PHE A 241 -3.73 -54.33 -35.89
N VAL A 242 -4.64 -54.17 -34.92
CA VAL A 242 -5.09 -55.01 -33.78
C VAL A 242 -3.98 -55.28 -32.75
N THR A 243 -4.34 -55.08 -31.47
CA THR A 243 -3.66 -55.36 -30.18
C THR A 243 -2.58 -54.35 -29.75
N GLN A 244 -2.51 -53.92 -28.49
CA GLN A 244 -3.20 -54.30 -27.24
C GLN A 244 -3.24 -53.10 -26.29
#